data_AF-A0A9Q7R4L5-F1
#
_entry.id   AF-A0A9Q7R4L5-F1
#
_cell.length_a   1.000
_cell.length_b   1.000
_cell.length_c   1.000
_cell.angle_alpha   90.00
_cell.angle_beta   90.00
_cell.angle_gamma   90.00
#
_symmetry.space_group_name_H-M   'P 1'
#
loop_
_entity.id
_entity.type
_entity.pdbx_description
1 polymer ?
#
loop_
_entity_poly.entity_id
_entity_poly.type
_entity_poly.pdbx_seq_one_letter_code
_entity_poly.pdbx_strand_id
1 'polypeptide(L)'
;MIINFSPVHAPDWTPLKSVFVQGLTITINGESFDFSPLGKGYELSLEAIGSPLFADKAVMSGDGVLAVTLLMPYDEATATHAIRFPEPVTVTADGQVDIPTDHPAQPPEIPTIETIEEDHGLLAEQENVH
;
A
#
# COMPACT_ATOMS: atom_id res chain seq x y z
N MET A 1 9.60 2.34 0.23
CA MET A 1 9.06 2.45 1.61
C MET A 1 8.57 1.07 2.06
N ILE A 2 8.57 0.78 3.35
CA ILE A 2 8.07 -0.48 3.91
C ILE A 2 6.93 -0.16 4.89
N ILE A 3 5.80 -0.83 4.73
CA ILE A 3 4.65 -0.71 5.62
C ILE A 3 4.40 -2.07 6.26
N ASN A 4 4.55 -2.11 7.59
CA ASN A 4 4.16 -3.25 8.40
C ASN A 4 2.76 -3.02 8.95
N PHE A 5 2.05 -4.11 9.22
CA PHE A 5 0.74 -4.06 9.83
C PHE A 5 0.78 -4.81 11.17
N SER A 6 0.27 -4.18 12.22
CA SER A 6 0.16 -4.76 13.55
C SER A 6 -1.31 -5.07 13.83
N PRO A 7 -1.73 -6.34 13.68
CA PRO A 7 -3.11 -6.72 13.91
C PRO A 7 -3.47 -6.65 15.40
N VAL A 8 -4.62 -6.06 15.72
CA VAL A 8 -5.14 -5.97 17.09
C VAL A 8 -6.62 -6.33 17.12
N HIS A 9 -7.02 -7.24 18.01
CA HIS A 9 -8.43 -7.55 18.20
C HIS A 9 -9.10 -6.38 18.92
N ALA A 10 -9.85 -5.57 18.17
CA ALA A 10 -10.48 -4.36 18.64
C ALA A 10 -11.69 -4.02 17.75
N PRO A 11 -12.81 -4.77 17.89
CA PRO A 11 -13.98 -4.61 17.02
C PRO A 11 -14.65 -3.24 17.14
N ASP A 12 -14.47 -2.55 18.27
CA ASP A 12 -15.03 -1.20 18.51
C ASP A 12 -14.15 -0.06 17.95
N TRP A 13 -12.97 -0.36 17.42
CA TRP A 13 -12.06 0.65 16.87
C TRP A 13 -12.33 0.92 15.40
N THR A 14 -12.01 2.13 14.95
CA THR A 14 -12.09 2.47 13.53
C THR A 14 -11.12 1.59 12.73
N PRO A 15 -11.59 0.82 11.74
CA PRO A 15 -10.73 -0.07 10.97
C PRO A 15 -9.82 0.71 10.02
N LEU A 16 -8.70 0.09 9.64
CA LEU A 16 -7.83 0.57 8.58
C LEU A 16 -8.49 0.30 7.22
N LYS A 17 -8.94 1.35 6.52
CA LYS A 17 -9.72 1.24 5.27
C LYS A 17 -8.93 1.60 4.03
N SER A 18 -8.03 2.57 4.13
CA SER A 18 -7.25 3.06 3.00
C SER A 18 -5.88 3.56 3.45
N VAL A 19 -4.85 3.20 2.69
CA VAL A 19 -3.48 3.69 2.84
C VAL A 19 -3.01 4.12 1.47
N PHE A 20 -2.57 5.36 1.35
CA PHE A 20 -2.03 5.93 0.12
C PHE A 20 -0.65 6.51 0.42
N VAL A 21 0.31 6.29 -0.47
CA VAL A 21 1.68 6.77 -0.33
C VAL A 21 2.00 7.71 -1.48
N GLN A 22 2.60 8.85 -1.14
CA GLN A 22 3.15 9.80 -2.09
C GLN A 22 4.51 10.30 -1.58
N GLY A 23 5.59 9.78 -2.15
CA GLY A 23 6.96 10.03 -1.70
C GLY A 23 7.18 9.57 -0.26
N LEU A 24 7.30 10.52 0.67
CA LEU A 24 7.44 10.28 2.11
C LEU A 24 6.20 10.69 2.91
N THR A 25 5.10 11.01 2.22
CA THR A 25 3.81 11.29 2.85
C THR A 25 2.93 10.04 2.78
N ILE A 26 2.32 9.69 3.90
CA ILE A 26 1.39 8.56 4.02
C ILE A 26 0.02 9.12 4.41
N THR A 27 -1.00 8.82 3.62
CA THR A 27 -2.39 9.16 3.93
C THR A 27 -3.13 7.91 4.40
N ILE A 28 -3.60 7.91 5.64
CA ILE A 28 -4.30 6.79 6.27
C ILE A 28 -5.73 7.24 6.56
N ASN A 29 -6.73 6.56 5.98
CA ASN A 29 -8.14 6.90 6.15
C ASN A 29 -8.48 8.39 5.88
N GLY A 30 -7.70 9.05 5.01
CA GLY A 30 -7.84 10.48 4.70
C GLY A 30 -7.00 11.43 5.56
N GLU A 31 -6.29 10.93 6.57
CA GLU A 31 -5.36 11.72 7.40
C GLU A 31 -3.92 11.59 6.87
N SER A 32 -3.26 12.70 6.56
CA SER A 32 -1.94 12.73 5.95
C SER A 32 -0.82 12.98 6.96
N PHE A 33 0.21 12.15 6.91
CA PHE A 33 1.41 12.19 7.73
C PHE A 33 2.63 12.41 6.86
N ASP A 34 3.33 13.54 7.05
CA ASP A 34 4.53 13.86 6.28
C ASP A 34 5.81 13.48 7.04
N PHE A 35 6.54 12.51 6.49
CA PHE A 35 7.85 12.08 7.03
C PHE A 35 9.03 12.66 6.26
N SER A 36 8.81 13.61 5.34
CA SER A 36 9.88 14.32 4.63
C SER A 36 10.97 14.93 5.53
N PRO A 37 10.69 15.37 6.78
CA PRO A 37 11.73 15.89 7.68
C PRO A 37 12.62 14.80 8.30
N LEU A 38 12.25 13.52 8.23
CA LEU A 38 12.99 12.43 8.87
C LEU A 38 14.24 12.06 8.06
N GLY A 39 15.41 12.39 8.60
CA GLY A 39 16.69 12.12 7.95
C GLY A 39 17.07 10.62 7.94
N LYS A 40 18.00 10.24 7.05
CA LYS A 40 18.53 8.88 6.97
C LYS A 40 19.19 8.46 8.29
N GLY A 41 18.87 7.25 8.76
CA GLY A 41 19.38 6.69 10.02
C GLY A 41 18.69 7.20 11.29
N TYR A 42 17.63 8.02 11.17
CA TYR A 42 16.86 8.52 12.30
C TYR A 42 15.53 7.78 12.46
N GLU A 43 14.98 7.89 13.66
CA GLU A 43 13.64 7.40 14.01
C GLU A 43 12.77 8.54 14.57
N LEU A 44 11.47 8.45 14.35
CA LEU A 44 10.45 9.35 14.86
C LEU A 44 9.52 8.58 15.80
N SER A 45 9.54 8.93 17.09
CA SER A 45 8.74 8.28 18.12
C SER A 45 7.23 8.46 17.91
N LEU A 46 6.43 7.56 18.48
CA LEU A 46 4.95 7.62 18.41
C LEU A 46 4.39 8.95 18.95
N GLU A 47 4.96 9.47 20.03
CA GLU A 47 4.58 10.76 20.60
C GLU A 47 4.80 11.93 19.62
N ALA A 48 5.85 11.86 18.78
CA ALA A 48 6.15 12.87 17.78
C ALA A 48 5.29 12.73 16.52
N ILE A 49 4.86 11.50 16.20
CA ILE A 49 3.86 11.24 15.15
C ILE A 49 2.49 11.78 15.59
N GLY A 50 2.14 11.62 16.87
CA GLY A 50 0.94 12.20 17.46
C GLY A 50 -0.38 11.54 17.02
N SER A 51 -0.35 10.30 16.51
CA SER A 51 -1.54 9.59 16.05
C SER A 51 -1.63 8.17 16.60
N PRO A 52 -2.84 7.71 16.99
CA PRO A 52 -3.08 6.34 17.44
C PRO A 52 -3.10 5.32 16.29
N LEU A 53 -2.93 5.76 15.03
CA LEU A 53 -2.91 4.87 13.86
C LEU A 53 -1.59 4.10 13.71
N PHE A 54 -0.54 4.50 14.42
CA PHE A 54 0.77 3.89 14.36
C PHE A 54 1.01 2.99 15.58
N ALA A 55 1.52 1.79 15.33
CA ALA A 55 1.80 0.79 16.37
C ALA A 55 3.22 0.92 16.93
N ASP A 56 4.15 1.49 16.14
CA ASP A 56 5.55 1.65 16.49
C ASP A 56 6.11 2.95 15.87
N LYS A 57 7.35 3.30 16.20
CA LYS A 57 8.03 4.47 15.67
C LYS A 57 8.24 4.35 14.15
N ALA A 58 8.32 5.50 13.48
CA ALA A 58 8.75 5.52 12.08
C ALA A 58 10.29 5.48 12.03
N VAL A 59 10.87 4.66 11.17
CA VAL A 59 12.33 4.49 11.07
C VAL A 59 12.77 4.74 9.65
N MET A 60 13.69 5.68 9.46
CA MET A 60 14.36 5.89 8.17
C MET A 60 15.70 5.15 8.19
N SER A 61 15.84 4.14 7.33
CA SER A 61 17.11 3.39 7.24
C SER A 61 18.26 4.28 6.79
N GLY A 62 19.51 3.82 7.00
CA GLY A 62 20.70 4.51 6.51
C GLY A 62 20.73 4.69 5.00
N ASP A 63 20.04 3.83 4.25
CA ASP A 63 19.92 3.91 2.80
C ASP A 63 18.81 4.89 2.35
N GLY A 64 17.92 5.29 3.27
CA GLY A 64 16.78 6.17 2.99
C GLY A 64 15.48 5.43 2.70
N VAL A 65 15.31 4.22 3.24
CA VAL A 65 14.04 3.49 3.19
C VAL A 65 13.27 3.77 4.47
N LEU A 66 12.14 4.46 4.34
CA LEU A 66 11.19 4.65 5.44
C LEU A 66 10.45 3.34 5.74
N ALA A 67 10.43 2.94 7.00
CA ALA A 67 9.63 1.85 7.55
C ALA A 67 8.66 2.39 8.61
N VAL A 68 7.39 2.01 8.51
CA VAL A 68 6.35 2.33 9.50
C VAL A 68 5.55 1.09 9.85
N THR A 69 4.94 1.08 11.02
CA THR A 69 4.02 0.01 11.45
C THR A 69 2.66 0.61 11.77
N LEU A 70 1.63 0.20 11.03
CA LEU A 70 0.26 0.69 11.20
C LEU A 70 -0.54 -0.27 12.08
N LEU A 71 -1.36 0.29 12.97
CA LEU A 71 -2.35 -0.49 13.70
C LEU A 71 -3.45 -0.96 12.73
N MET A 72 -3.78 -2.23 12.81
CA MET A 72 -4.83 -2.87 12.02
C MET A 72 -5.86 -3.51 12.97
N PRO A 73 -6.86 -2.74 13.43
CA PRO A 73 -7.97 -3.29 14.19
C PRO A 73 -8.76 -4.30 13.38
N TYR A 74 -9.09 -5.43 13.99
CA TYR A 74 -9.92 -6.46 13.38
C TYR A 74 -10.99 -7.00 14.34
N ASP A 75 -12.03 -7.59 13.75
CA ASP A 75 -13.06 -8.38 14.42
C ASP A 75 -12.71 -9.87 14.28
N GLU A 76 -12.66 -10.60 15.40
CA GLU A 76 -12.32 -12.03 15.41
C GLU A 76 -13.31 -12.87 14.58
N ALA A 77 -14.56 -12.42 14.46
CA ALA A 77 -15.58 -13.11 13.67
C ALA A 77 -15.30 -13.08 12.16
N THR A 78 -14.56 -12.08 11.68
CA THR A 78 -14.27 -11.89 10.24
C THR A 78 -12.79 -12.04 9.89
N ALA A 79 -11.89 -12.01 10.88
CA ALA A 79 -10.45 -12.04 10.60
C ALA A 79 -9.98 -13.35 9.94
N THR A 80 -9.43 -13.23 8.74
CA THR A 80 -8.70 -14.27 8.03
C THR A 80 -7.28 -14.46 8.57
N HIS A 81 -6.57 -15.48 8.09
CA HIS A 81 -5.15 -15.65 8.42
C HIS A 81 -4.30 -14.46 7.94
N ALA A 82 -4.60 -13.91 6.76
CA ALA A 82 -3.88 -12.76 6.21
C ALA A 82 -4.03 -11.50 7.06
N ILE A 83 -5.19 -11.31 7.71
CA ILE A 83 -5.40 -10.21 8.66
C ILE A 83 -4.65 -10.48 9.97
N ARG A 84 -4.67 -11.71 10.49
CA ARG A 84 -3.98 -12.05 11.76
C ARG A 84 -2.46 -12.12 11.64
N PHE A 85 -1.94 -12.38 10.45
CA PHE A 85 -0.51 -12.52 10.15
C PHE A 85 -0.18 -11.79 8.84
N PRO A 86 -0.27 -10.45 8.83
CA PRO A 86 -0.08 -9.68 7.62
C PRO A 86 1.39 -9.67 7.20
N GLU A 87 1.62 -9.86 5.90
CA GLU A 87 2.95 -9.66 5.31
C GLU A 87 3.24 -8.16 5.16
N PRO A 88 4.48 -7.72 5.39
CA PRO A 88 4.89 -6.34 5.10
C PRO A 88 4.75 -6.01 3.63
N VAL A 89 4.30 -4.79 3.32
CA VAL A 89 4.22 -4.30 1.95
C VAL A 89 5.41 -3.41 1.63
N THR A 90 6.10 -3.70 0.54
CA THR A 90 7.15 -2.85 -0.01
C THR A 90 6.57 -1.96 -1.09
N VAL A 91 6.51 -0.66 -0.82
CA VAL A 91 6.01 0.35 -1.75
C VAL A 91 7.17 0.88 -2.60
N THR A 92 7.10 0.61 -3.90
CA THR A 92 8.11 0.98 -4.92
C THR A 92 7.70 2.18 -5.77
N ALA A 93 6.42 2.54 -5.78
CA ALA A 93 5.87 3.68 -6.50
C ALA A 93 4.75 4.32 -5.67
N ASP A 94 4.51 5.61 -5.91
CA ASP A 94 3.39 6.33 -5.30
C ASP A 94 2.06 5.70 -5.74
N GLY A 95 1.11 5.61 -4.81
CA GLY A 95 -0.17 4.98 -5.08
C GLY A 95 -0.87 4.42 -3.85
N GLN A 96 -1.98 3.75 -4.12
CA GLN A 96 -2.73 3.02 -3.11
C GLN A 96 -1.93 1.79 -2.68
N VAL A 97 -1.85 1.57 -1.38
CA VAL A 97 -1.20 0.40 -0.79
C VAL A 97 -2.27 -0.66 -0.53
N ASP A 98 -1.99 -1.88 -0.98
CA ASP A 98 -2.85 -3.03 -0.67
C ASP A 98 -2.84 -3.29 0.82
N ILE A 99 -4.00 -3.10 1.44
CA ILE A 99 -4.23 -3.46 2.83
C ILE A 99 -4.60 -4.94 2.85
N PRO A 100 -3.99 -5.73 3.75
CA PRO A 100 -4.49 -7.06 4.07
C PRO A 100 -5.97 -6.97 4.47
N THR A 101 -6.86 -7.31 3.53
CA THR A 101 -8.31 -7.26 3.72
C THR A 101 -8.87 -8.68 3.75
N ASP A 102 -10.15 -8.79 4.09
CA ASP A 102 -10.96 -10.02 4.04
C ASP A 102 -11.12 -10.57 2.60
N HIS A 103 -10.64 -9.85 1.59
CA HIS A 103 -10.58 -10.35 0.23
C HIS A 103 -9.35 -11.28 0.10
N PRO A 104 -9.48 -12.46 -0.55
CA PRO A 104 -8.30 -13.24 -0.93
C PRO A 104 -7.34 -12.28 -1.64
N ALA A 105 -6.05 -12.33 -1.29
CA ALA A 105 -5.01 -11.52 -1.91
C ALA A 105 -5.25 -11.51 -3.42
N GLN A 106 -5.73 -10.38 -3.96
CA GLN A 106 -5.85 -10.25 -5.39
C GLN A 106 -4.41 -10.37 -5.89
N PRO A 107 -4.08 -11.39 -6.71
CA PRO A 107 -2.74 -11.53 -7.25
C PRO A 107 -2.34 -10.17 -7.82
N PRO A 108 -1.10 -9.70 -7.61
CA PRO A 108 -0.69 -8.38 -8.03
C PRO A 108 -1.16 -8.16 -9.46
N GLU A 109 -2.08 -7.21 -9.64
CA GLU A 109 -2.51 -6.80 -10.96
C GLU A 109 -1.29 -6.16 -11.60
N ILE A 110 -0.50 -6.97 -12.31
CA ILE A 110 0.46 -6.46 -13.28
C ILE A 110 -0.35 -5.49 -14.11
N PRO A 111 0.00 -4.19 -14.16
CA PRO A 111 -0.75 -3.24 -14.97
C PRO A 111 -0.85 -3.87 -16.35
N THR A 112 -2.08 -4.23 -16.74
CA THR A 112 -2.35 -4.64 -18.10
C THR A 112 -2.03 -3.38 -18.88
N ILE A 113 -0.82 -3.35 -19.42
CA ILE A 113 -0.51 -2.53 -20.57
C ILE A 113 -1.52 -3.05 -21.58
N GLU A 114 -2.67 -2.38 -21.68
CA GLU A 114 -3.56 -2.55 -22.82
C GLU A 114 -2.63 -2.43 -24.01
N THR A 115 -2.45 -3.57 -24.67
CA THR A 115 -1.73 -3.62 -25.92
C THR A 115 -2.52 -2.67 -26.79
N ILE A 116 -1.99 -1.46 -26.94
CA ILE A 116 -2.33 -0.55 -28.02
C ILE A 116 -2.19 -1.46 -29.24
N GLU A 117 -3.32 -1.95 -29.74
CA GLU A 117 -3.36 -2.67 -30.99
C GLU A 117 -2.90 -1.63 -31.99
N GLU A 118 -1.60 -1.66 -32.26
CA GLU A 118 -0.98 -0.97 -33.35
C GLU A 118 -1.71 -1.50 -34.59
N ASP A 119 -2.67 -0.71 -35.06
CA ASP A 119 -3.30 -0.76 -36.37
C ASP A 119 -2.19 -0.61 -37.43
N HIS A 120 -1.35 -1.64 -37.53
CA HIS A 120 -0.41 -1.81 -38.63
C HIS A 120 -1.26 -2.22 -39.81
N GLY A 121 -1.67 -1.20 -40.57
CA GLY A 121 -2.42 -1.31 -41.80
C GLY A 121 -1.84 -2.39 -42.71
N LEU A 122 -2.62 -3.44 -42.94
CA LEU A 122 -2.41 -4.36 -44.05
C LEU A 122 -3.27 -3.91 -45.23
N LEU A 123 -2.60 -3.28 -46.18
CA LEU A 123 -3.02 -3.21 -47.57
C LEU A 123 -3.24 -4.65 -48.06
N ALA A 124 -4.49 -5.05 -48.26
CA ALA A 124 -4.80 -6.22 -49.06
C ALA A 124 -5.16 -5.76 -50.48
N GLU A 125 -4.19 -6.01 -51.33
CA GLU A 125 -4.22 -6.08 -52.79
C GLU A 125 -5.51 -6.58 -53.46
N GLN A 126 -5.68 -6.06 -54.67
CA GLN A 126 -6.60 -6.46 -55.73
C GLN A 126 -6.49 -7.96 -56.05
N GLU A 127 -7.59 -8.62 -56.44
CA GLU A 127 -7.76 -9.30 -57.74
C GLU A 127 -9.04 -10.19 -57.79
N ASN A 128 -9.68 -10.16 -58.96
CA ASN A 128 -10.47 -11.24 -59.59
C ASN A 128 -12.02 -11.26 -59.57
N VAL A 129 -12.58 -10.60 -60.59
CA VAL A 129 -13.49 -11.13 -61.64
C VAL A 129 -14.39 -12.34 -61.30
N HIS A 130 -15.70 -12.10 -61.33
CA HIS A 130 -16.64 -12.86 -62.19
C HIS A 130 -17.85 -12.01 -62.58
#